data_AF-A0A928VY77-F1
#
_entry.id   AF-A0A928VY77-F1
#
_cell.length_a   1.000
_cell.length_b   1.000
_cell.length_c   1.000
_cell.angle_alpha   90.00
_cell.angle_beta   90.00
_cell.angle_gamma   90.00
#
_symmetry.space_group_name_H-M   'P 1'
#
loop_
_entity.id
_entity.type
_entity.pdbx_description
1 polymer ?
#
loop_
_entity_poly.entity_id
_entity_poly.type
_entity_poly.pdbx_seq_one_letter_code
_entity_poly.pdbx_strand_id
1 'polypeptide(L)' 'MLIEIITHHEIKDLGQSIKEARKNSSKSITELAARAGMSASNWYRIESSQVLKLPISTLRAIEESLEVRFLKARDC' A
#
# COMPACT_ATOMS: atom_id res chain seq x y z
N MET A 1 7.76 18.31 -10.74
CA MET A 1 7.75 16.96 -10.17
C MET A 1 6.39 16.35 -10.43
N LEU A 2 6.29 15.37 -11.33
CA LEU A 2 5.05 14.64 -11.58
C LEU A 2 4.92 13.53 -10.53
N ILE A 3 3.84 13.56 -9.76
CA ILE A 3 3.49 12.49 -8.83
C ILE A 3 2.54 11.56 -9.58
N GLU A 4 2.98 10.34 -9.85
CA GLU A 4 2.09 9.31 -10.39
C GLU A 4 1.18 8.80 -9.26
N ILE A 5 -0.12 8.80 -9.53
CA ILE A 5 -1.17 8.46 -8.57
C ILE A 5 -1.89 7.23 -9.10
N ILE A 6 -1.94 6.17 -8.29
CA ILE A 6 -2.77 5.01 -8.57
C ILE A 6 -4.18 5.29 -8.08
N THR A 7 -5.16 4.98 -8.92
CA THR A 7 -6.57 5.03 -8.56
C THR A 7 -7.10 3.65 -8.22
N HIS A 8 -8.11 3.60 -7.35
CA HIS A 8 -8.76 2.35 -6.94
C HIS A 8 -9.35 1.52 -8.10
N HIS A 9 -9.53 2.12 -9.28
CA HIS A 9 -9.98 1.43 -10.50
C HIS A 9 -8.85 0.62 -11.17
N GLU A 10 -7.59 0.98 -10.97
CA GLU A 10 -6.44 0.29 -11.59
C GLU A 10 -6.07 -0.99 -10.83
N ILE A 11 -6.36 -1.05 -9.53
CA ILE A 11 -6.22 -2.25 -8.71
C ILE A 11 -7.49 -2.41 -7.89
N LYS A 12 -8.39 -3.27 -8.37
CA LYS A 12 -9.62 -3.62 -7.66
C LYS A 12 -9.24 -4.11 -6.25
N ASP A 13 -9.84 -3.51 -5.24
CA ASP A 13 -9.69 -3.88 -3.83
C ASP A 13 -8.26 -3.78 -3.26
N LEU A 14 -7.42 -2.86 -3.75
CA LEU A 14 -6.04 -2.64 -3.27
C LEU A 14 -5.91 -2.58 -1.74
N GLY A 15 -6.78 -1.79 -1.07
CA GLY A 15 -6.77 -1.69 0.39
C GLY A 15 -6.98 -3.03 1.10
N GLN A 16 -7.83 -3.88 0.53
CA GLN A 16 -8.09 -5.23 1.05
C GLN A 16 -6.88 -6.14 0.85
N SER A 17 -6.22 -6.10 -0.33
CA SER A 17 -4.99 -6.87 -0.56
C SER A 17 -3.84 -6.46 0.38
N ILE A 18 -3.69 -5.16 0.65
CA ILE A 18 -2.71 -4.65 1.62
C ILE A 18 -3.02 -5.18 3.02
N LYS A 19 -4.30 -5.16 3.41
CA LYS A 19 -4.76 -5.66 4.70
C LYS A 19 -4.50 -7.16 4.87
N GLU A 20 -4.71 -7.95 3.83
CA GLU A 20 -4.43 -9.39 3.84
C GLU A 20 -2.93 -9.66 3.94
N ALA A 21 -2.11 -8.96 3.15
CA ALA A 21 -0.66 -9.07 3.23
C ALA A 21 -0.13 -8.68 4.62
N ARG A 22 -0.67 -7.62 5.23
CA ARG A 22 -0.32 -7.26 6.61
C ARG A 22 -0.70 -8.35 7.60
N LYS A 23 -1.89 -8.95 7.50
CA LYS A 23 -2.32 -10.03 8.40
C LYS A 23 -1.43 -11.27 8.30
N ASN A 24 -0.85 -11.51 7.14
CA ASN A 24 0.11 -12.59 6.91
C ASN A 24 1.54 -12.23 7.34
N SER A 25 1.81 -10.95 7.64
CA SER A 25 3.08 -10.50 8.18
C SER A 25 3.16 -10.76 9.69
N SER A 26 4.35 -11.12 10.17
CA SER A 26 4.66 -11.17 11.61
C SER A 26 4.90 -9.78 12.22
N LYS A 27 5.03 -8.74 11.39
CA LYS A 27 5.32 -7.36 11.81
C LYS A 27 4.05 -6.66 12.27
N SER A 28 4.16 -5.84 13.31
CA SER A 28 3.07 -4.99 13.77
C SER A 28 2.77 -3.88 12.76
N ILE A 29 1.55 -3.34 12.78
CA ILE A 29 1.19 -2.24 11.89
C ILE A 29 2.06 -1.00 12.13
N THR A 30 2.46 -0.73 13.37
CA THR A 30 3.30 0.42 13.71
C THR A 30 4.69 0.27 13.10
N GLU A 31 5.27 -0.94 13.10
CA GLU A 31 6.55 -1.22 12.46
C GLU A 31 6.45 -1.10 10.93
N LEU A 32 5.39 -1.64 10.34
CA LEU A 32 5.18 -1.56 8.89
C LEU A 32 4.98 -0.12 8.42
N ALA A 33 4.16 0.66 9.15
CA ALA A 33 3.94 2.06 8.85
C ALA A 33 5.22 2.89 8.99
N ALA A 34 6.01 2.65 10.06
CA ALA A 34 7.30 3.30 10.25
C ALA A 34 8.28 2.97 9.11
N ARG A 35 8.36 1.70 8.69
CA ARG A 35 9.19 1.28 7.53
C ARG A 35 8.73 1.93 6.23
N ALA A 36 7.44 2.12 6.05
CA ALA A 36 6.87 2.78 4.88
C ALA A 36 6.85 4.32 4.97
N GLY A 37 7.45 4.90 6.02
CA GLY A 37 7.56 6.35 6.18
C GLY A 37 6.23 7.06 6.45
N MET A 38 5.27 6.40 7.09
CA MET A 38 3.95 6.97 7.38
C MET A 38 3.42 6.64 8.78
N SER A 39 2.32 7.27 9.19
CA SER A 39 1.65 6.93 10.45
C SER A 39 0.78 5.68 10.31
N ALA A 40 0.61 4.94 11.41
CA ALA A 40 -0.32 3.80 11.45
C ALA A 40 -1.76 4.20 11.10
N SER A 41 -2.19 5.42 11.50
CA SER A 41 -3.49 5.96 11.12
C SER A 41 -3.63 6.18 9.61
N ASN A 42 -2.58 6.65 8.93
CA ASN A 42 -2.58 6.76 7.46
C ASN A 42 -2.68 5.38 6.81
N TRP A 43 -1.94 4.40 7.34
CA TRP A 43 -2.01 3.01 6.87
C TRP A 43 -3.44 2.44 6.99
N TYR A 44 -4.11 2.59 8.13
CA TYR A 44 -5.49 2.12 8.30
C TYR A 44 -6.47 2.77 7.32
N ARG A 45 -6.26 4.04 6.95
CA ARG A 45 -7.08 4.72 5.94
C ARG A 45 -6.87 4.15 4.53
N ILE A 46 -5.66 3.71 4.22
CA ILE A 46 -5.34 3.03 2.96
C ILE A 46 -6.02 1.65 2.94
N GLU A 47 -5.96 0.88 4.03
CA GLU A 47 -6.62 -0.42 4.12
C GLU A 47 -8.14 -0.35 4.06
N SER A 48 -8.75 0.73 4.55
CA SER A 48 -10.20 0.91 4.55
C SER A 48 -10.77 1.31 3.19
N SER A 49 -9.94 1.40 2.14
CA SER A 49 -10.31 1.84 0.79
C SER A 49 -10.99 3.23 0.76
N GLN A 50 -10.84 4.03 1.83
CA GLN A 50 -11.29 5.42 1.89
C GLN A 50 -10.38 6.36 1.08
N VAL A 51 -9.22 5.86 0.66
CA VAL A 51 -8.23 6.57 -0.14
C VAL A 51 -8.45 6.22 -1.62
N LEU A 52 -9.17 7.08 -2.34
CA LEU A 52 -9.45 6.91 -3.78
C LEU A 52 -8.19 7.01 -4.67
N LYS A 53 -7.11 7.58 -4.12
CA LYS A 53 -5.87 7.95 -4.81
C LYS A 53 -4.68 7.70 -3.90
N LEU A 54 -3.81 6.78 -4.28
CA LEU A 54 -2.58 6.46 -3.54
C LEU A 54 -1.36 6.82 -4.41
N PRO A 55 -0.43 7.66 -3.96
CA PRO A 55 0.80 7.91 -4.71
C PRO A 55 1.57 6.60 -4.94
N ILE A 56 2.14 6.43 -6.14
CA ILE A 56 2.93 5.22 -6.47
C ILE A 56 4.05 5.00 -5.45
N SER A 57 4.71 6.07 -5.01
CA SER A 57 5.79 6.02 -4.02
C SER A 57 5.31 5.46 -2.69
N THR A 58 4.10 5.84 -2.27
CA THR A 58 3.47 5.29 -1.06
C THR A 58 3.14 3.81 -1.23
N LEU A 59 2.63 3.40 -2.40
CA LEU A 59 2.41 1.98 -2.67
C LEU A 59 3.72 1.19 -2.64
N ARG A 60 4.79 1.69 -3.27
CA ARG A 60 6.12 1.05 -3.27
C ARG A 60 6.68 0.90 -1.85
N ALA A 61 6.55 1.93 -1.02
CA ALA A 61 6.97 1.86 0.38
C ALA A 61 6.19 0.78 1.16
N ILE A 62 4.88 0.65 0.91
CA ILE A 62 4.06 -0.42 1.49
C ILE A 62 4.52 -1.80 1.00
N GLU A 63 4.69 -1.97 -0.31
CA GLU A 63 5.20 -3.20 -0.93
C GLU A 63 6.57 -3.63 -0.37
N GLU A 64 7.49 -2.70 -0.19
CA GLU A 64 8.79 -2.95 0.43
C GLU A 64 8.68 -3.34 1.89
N SER A 65 7.84 -2.65 2.67
CA SER A 65 7.65 -2.96 4.10
C SER A 65 7.04 -4.36 4.33
N LEU A 66 6.14 -4.77 3.43
CA LEU A 66 5.44 -6.05 3.46
C LEU A 66 6.18 -7.16 2.70
N GLU A 67 7.23 -6.84 1.95
CA GLU A 67 7.97 -7.77 1.09
C GLU A 67 7.06 -8.46 0.04
N VAL A 68 6.10 -7.71 -0.53
CA VAL A 68 5.15 -8.17 -1.55
C VAL A 68 5.11 -7.23 -2.76
N ARG A 69 4.43 -7.63 -3.83
CA ARG A 69 4.16 -6.80 -5.01
C ARG A 69 2.68 -6.91 -5.40
N PHE A 70 2.00 -5.78 -5.50
CA PHE A 70 0.60 -5.68 -5.91
C PHE A 70 0.47 -5.28 -7.38
N LEU A 71 1.43 -4.51 -7.89
CA LEU A 71 1.56 -4.26 -9.33
C LEU A 71 2.40 -5.37 -9.97
N LYS A 72 1.81 -6.11 -10.91
CA LYS A 72 2.63 -6.80 -11.92
C LYS A 72 3.32 -5.71 -12.73
N ALA A 73 4.63 -5.86 -12.97
CA ALA A 73 5.30 -5.08 -14.00
C ALA A 73 4.39 -5.18 -15.23
N ARG A 74 3.99 -4.04 -15.80
CA ARG A 74 3.36 -4.05 -17.11
C ARG A 74 4.28 -4.89 -17.97
N ASP A 75 3.75 -6.02 -18.43
CA ASP A 75 4.43 -6.90 -19.35
C ASP A 75 5.00 -6.01 -20.46
N CYS A 76 6.31 -6.17 -20.68
CA CYS A 76 7.08 -5.46 -21.69
C CYS A 76 6.39 -5.48 -23.05
#